data_AF-A0A7C3UQU8-F1
#
_entry.id   AF-A0A7C3UQU8-F1
#
_cell.length_a   1.000
_cell.length_b   1.000
_cell.length_c   1.000
_cell.angle_alpha   90.00
_cell.angle_beta   90.00
_cell.angle_gamma   90.00
#
_symmetry.space_group_name_H-M   'P 1'
#
loop_
_entity.id
_entity.type
_entity.pdbx_description
1 polymer ?
#
loop_
_entity_poly.entity_id
_entity_poly.type
_entity_poly.pdbx_seq_one_letter_code
_entity_poly.pdbx_strand_id
1 'polypeptide(L)'
;MYKTISNEIIRTFNPCYDPSKVIKDENEELPIKDWIQKYMNVVPAKDILWLLLRKEFMPEKDLILFVVRCAREALKLIEKLDEISVEVCNVVEKYANGEATKEELLAARNAAHAASTDAAYYAAHTAYYIAYDDKADIAYAISHNACYAAYYAAYASYAAYAVVNAVYDVDYDARTAIYAAQVDKLLTYFE
;
A
#
# COMPACT_ATOMS: atom_id res chain seq x y z
N MET A 1 -3.61 20.05 7.52
CA MET A 1 -4.03 18.64 7.51
C MET A 1 -5.51 18.61 7.84
N TYR A 2 -6.33 18.03 6.97
CA TYR A 2 -7.75 17.82 7.19
C TYR A 2 -7.97 16.95 8.43
N LYS A 3 -9.06 17.25 9.14
CA LYS A 3 -9.54 16.49 10.30
C LYS A 3 -10.92 15.88 10.05
N THR A 4 -11.52 16.27 8.94
CA THR A 4 -12.85 15.93 8.50
C THR A 4 -12.82 15.53 7.02
N ILE A 5 -13.90 14.91 6.57
CA ILE A 5 -14.11 14.51 5.18
C ILE A 5 -15.50 14.97 4.76
N SER A 6 -15.56 15.58 3.59
CA SER A 6 -16.78 15.98 2.89
C SER A 6 -16.64 15.69 1.39
N ASN A 7 -17.74 15.70 0.65
CA ASN A 7 -17.69 15.57 -0.81
C ASN A 7 -16.85 16.68 -1.47
N GLU A 8 -16.88 17.89 -0.91
CA GLU A 8 -16.04 19.00 -1.37
C GLU A 8 -14.56 18.66 -1.25
N ILE A 9 -14.12 18.20 -0.06
CA ILE A 9 -12.73 17.78 0.18
C ILE A 9 -12.34 16.64 -0.78
N ILE A 10 -13.18 15.63 -0.95
CA ILE A 10 -12.88 14.50 -1.85
C ILE A 10 -12.67 14.99 -3.29
N ARG A 11 -13.49 15.93 -3.77
CA ARG A 11 -13.37 16.51 -5.13
C ARG A 11 -12.07 17.27 -5.35
N THR A 12 -11.46 17.84 -4.30
CA THR A 12 -10.14 18.52 -4.42
C THR A 12 -9.03 17.58 -4.91
N PHE A 13 -9.19 16.26 -4.68
CA PHE A 13 -8.27 15.24 -5.15
C PHE A 13 -8.57 14.70 -6.55
N ASN A 14 -9.54 15.31 -7.25
CA ASN A 14 -9.94 14.99 -8.61
C ASN A 14 -10.22 13.48 -8.85
N PRO A 15 -11.17 12.88 -8.11
CA PRO A 15 -11.52 11.46 -8.24
C PRO A 15 -12.07 11.17 -9.64
N CYS A 16 -11.89 9.93 -10.10
CA CYS A 16 -12.46 9.47 -11.37
C CYS A 16 -13.98 9.19 -11.30
N TYR A 17 -14.60 9.43 -10.15
CA TYR A 17 -16.02 9.27 -9.89
C TYR A 17 -16.58 10.50 -9.19
N ASP A 18 -17.89 10.70 -9.24
CA ASP A 18 -18.57 11.74 -8.47
C ASP A 18 -18.90 11.21 -7.06
N PRO A 19 -18.36 11.82 -5.97
CA PRO A 19 -18.64 11.40 -4.60
C PRO A 19 -20.13 11.38 -4.22
N SER A 20 -20.95 12.20 -4.88
CA SER A 20 -22.41 12.27 -4.71
C SER A 20 -23.12 10.92 -4.96
N LYS A 21 -22.47 10.02 -5.70
CA LYS A 21 -22.99 8.68 -5.98
C LYS A 21 -23.08 7.84 -4.71
N VAL A 22 -22.17 8.04 -3.76
CA VAL A 22 -22.11 7.30 -2.50
C VAL A 22 -22.61 8.17 -1.33
N ILE A 23 -22.10 9.39 -1.21
CA ILE A 23 -22.45 10.34 -0.14
C ILE A 23 -23.52 11.28 -0.69
N LYS A 24 -24.78 11.03 -0.36
CA LYS A 24 -25.92 11.78 -0.92
C LYS A 24 -26.08 13.18 -0.35
N ASP A 25 -25.70 13.38 0.90
CA ASP A 25 -25.73 14.69 1.53
C ASP A 25 -24.44 15.44 1.17
N GLU A 26 -24.56 16.42 0.26
CA GLU A 26 -23.43 17.24 -0.19
C GLU A 26 -22.87 18.16 0.90
N ASN A 27 -23.64 18.43 1.96
CA ASN A 27 -23.21 19.27 3.07
C ASN A 27 -22.65 18.46 4.24
N GLU A 28 -22.62 17.13 4.12
CA GLU A 28 -22.10 16.28 5.18
C GLU A 28 -20.58 16.44 5.30
N GLU A 29 -20.16 16.80 6.51
CA GLU A 29 -18.76 16.85 6.92
C GLU A 29 -18.62 16.09 8.24
N LEU A 30 -17.85 15.02 8.22
CA LEU A 30 -17.65 14.13 9.37
C LEU A 30 -16.18 14.07 9.77
N PRO A 31 -15.86 13.93 11.07
CA PRO A 31 -14.52 13.52 11.49
C PRO A 31 -14.05 12.29 10.73
N ILE A 32 -12.74 12.20 10.44
CA ILE A 32 -12.19 11.12 9.59
C ILE A 32 -12.63 9.73 10.05
N LYS A 33 -12.54 9.44 11.35
CA LYS A 33 -12.96 8.16 11.92
C LYS A 33 -14.44 7.87 11.70
N ASP A 34 -15.30 8.84 12.00
CA ASP A 34 -16.75 8.71 11.85
C ASP A 34 -17.14 8.51 10.38
N TRP A 35 -16.44 9.21 9.47
CA TRP A 35 -16.61 9.02 8.03
C TRP A 35 -16.24 7.60 7.61
N ILE A 36 -15.07 7.08 8.05
CA ILE A 36 -14.66 5.70 7.73
C ILE A 36 -15.71 4.71 8.26
N GLN A 37 -16.10 4.81 9.53
CA GLN A 37 -17.07 3.90 10.13
C GLN A 37 -18.41 3.90 9.40
N LYS A 38 -18.88 5.08 8.99
CA LYS A 38 -20.13 5.23 8.25
C LYS A 38 -20.04 4.63 6.84
N TYR A 39 -18.93 4.85 6.15
CA TYR A 39 -18.82 4.55 4.71
C TYR A 39 -18.02 3.30 4.35
N MET A 40 -17.33 2.64 5.29
CA MET A 40 -16.46 1.48 5.02
C MET A 40 -17.16 0.26 4.41
N ASN A 41 -18.48 0.16 4.58
CA ASN A 41 -19.29 -0.94 4.02
C ASN A 41 -19.91 -0.62 2.65
N VAL A 42 -19.80 0.62 2.17
CA VAL A 42 -20.40 1.07 0.90
C VAL A 42 -19.37 1.69 -0.06
N VAL A 43 -18.29 2.27 0.46
CA VAL A 43 -17.14 2.72 -0.31
C VAL A 43 -16.12 1.58 -0.36
N PRO A 44 -15.64 1.18 -1.54
CA PRO A 44 -14.60 0.15 -1.64
C PRO A 44 -13.38 0.50 -0.79
N ALA A 45 -12.83 -0.46 -0.05
CA ALA A 45 -11.69 -0.24 0.84
C ALA A 45 -10.48 0.40 0.12
N LYS A 46 -10.23 0.01 -1.14
CA LYS A 46 -9.20 0.64 -1.98
C LYS A 46 -9.40 2.15 -2.18
N ASP A 47 -10.64 2.62 -2.23
CA ASP A 47 -10.99 4.03 -2.48
C ASP A 47 -10.86 4.83 -1.16
N ILE A 48 -11.12 4.19 -0.02
CA ILE A 48 -10.85 4.74 1.32
C ILE A 48 -9.33 4.91 1.51
N LEU A 49 -8.54 3.89 1.18
CA LEU A 49 -7.08 3.96 1.19
C LEU A 49 -6.57 5.03 0.22
N TRP A 50 -7.16 5.14 -0.97
CA TRP A 50 -6.83 6.18 -1.95
C TRP A 50 -7.09 7.59 -1.44
N LEU A 51 -8.14 7.79 -0.66
CA LEU A 51 -8.49 9.07 -0.06
C LEU A 51 -7.54 9.42 1.09
N LEU A 52 -7.34 8.51 2.03
CA LEU A 52 -6.71 8.81 3.32
C LEU A 52 -5.19 8.73 3.32
N LEU A 53 -4.58 7.99 2.40
CA LEU A 53 -3.13 7.87 2.31
C LEU A 53 -2.52 9.05 1.54
N ARG A 54 -2.68 10.26 2.10
CA ARG A 54 -2.20 11.54 1.55
C ARG A 54 -1.68 12.46 2.64
N LYS A 55 -0.78 13.38 2.26
CA LYS A 55 -0.13 14.34 3.18
C LYS A 55 -1.13 15.30 3.83
N GLU A 56 -2.28 15.49 3.17
CA GLU A 56 -3.38 16.29 3.65
C GLU A 56 -4.10 15.64 4.83
N PHE A 57 -4.02 14.33 5.04
CA PHE A 57 -4.67 13.62 6.16
C PHE A 57 -3.68 13.09 7.20
N MET A 58 -2.44 12.83 6.80
CA MET A 58 -1.45 12.15 7.63
C MET A 58 -0.05 12.74 7.37
N PRO A 59 0.80 12.92 8.40
CA PRO A 59 2.18 13.35 8.19
C PRO A 59 2.93 12.39 7.27
N GLU A 60 3.89 12.91 6.50
CA GLU A 60 4.71 12.11 5.59
C GLU A 60 5.36 10.90 6.26
N LYS A 61 5.93 11.08 7.45
CA LYS A 61 6.49 9.99 8.25
C LYS A 61 5.46 8.89 8.52
N ASP A 62 4.28 9.27 9.01
CA ASP A 62 3.23 8.33 9.38
C ASP A 62 2.68 7.60 8.13
N LEU A 63 2.61 8.27 6.98
CA LEU A 63 2.22 7.65 5.70
C LEU A 63 3.22 6.56 5.31
N ILE A 64 4.52 6.84 5.40
CA ILE A 64 5.56 5.87 5.07
C ILE A 64 5.46 4.67 6.00
N LEU A 65 5.37 4.91 7.32
CA LEU A 65 5.26 3.83 8.30
C LEU A 65 3.97 3.02 8.15
N PHE A 66 2.86 3.67 7.76
CA PHE A 66 1.62 2.98 7.44
C PHE A 66 1.80 2.04 6.25
N VAL A 67 2.42 2.52 5.17
CA VAL A 67 2.66 1.72 3.97
C VAL A 67 3.65 0.58 4.26
N VAL A 68 4.74 0.82 5.00
CA VAL A 68 5.68 -0.24 5.38
C VAL A 68 4.95 -1.34 6.15
N ARG A 69 4.07 -0.97 7.08
CA ARG A 69 3.24 -1.96 7.78
C ARG A 69 2.35 -2.75 6.80
N CYS A 70 1.70 -2.08 5.85
CA CYS A 70 0.89 -2.74 4.83
C CYS A 70 1.72 -3.73 4.00
N ALA A 71 2.90 -3.29 3.55
CA ALA A 71 3.85 -4.12 2.81
C ALA A 71 4.26 -5.33 3.63
N ARG A 72 4.59 -5.16 4.92
CA ARG A 72 4.92 -6.27 5.83
C ARG A 72 3.76 -7.25 6.02
N GLU A 73 2.51 -6.79 6.13
CA GLU A 73 1.36 -7.69 6.19
C GLU A 73 1.19 -8.49 4.89
N ALA A 74 1.41 -7.87 3.74
CA ALA A 74 1.40 -8.57 2.45
C ALA A 74 2.52 -9.63 2.37
N LEU A 75 3.72 -9.31 2.85
CA LEU A 75 4.84 -10.25 2.89
C LEU A 75 4.57 -11.48 3.77
N LYS A 76 3.70 -11.39 4.80
CA LYS A 76 3.30 -12.56 5.62
C LYS A 76 2.48 -13.60 4.87
N LEU A 77 1.89 -13.23 3.74
CA LEU A 77 1.11 -14.14 2.89
C LEU A 77 2.02 -15.00 1.99
N ILE A 78 3.33 -14.75 2.02
CA ILE A 78 4.32 -15.43 1.21
C ILE A 78 4.98 -16.53 2.04
N GLU A 79 4.88 -17.79 1.57
CA GLU A 79 5.52 -18.93 2.25
C GLU A 79 7.05 -18.87 2.18
N LYS A 80 7.61 -18.44 1.04
CA LYS A 80 9.05 -18.30 0.82
C LYS A 80 9.42 -16.85 0.55
N LEU A 81 9.81 -16.16 1.61
CA LEU A 81 10.10 -14.74 1.60
C LEU A 81 11.51 -14.46 1.05
N ASP A 82 11.59 -13.48 0.15
CA ASP A 82 12.86 -12.96 -0.36
C ASP A 82 13.47 -11.93 0.60
N GLU A 83 14.76 -12.08 0.90
CA GLU A 83 15.49 -11.23 1.86
C GLU A 83 15.54 -9.77 1.41
N ILE A 84 15.57 -9.51 0.09
CA ILE A 84 15.66 -8.15 -0.45
C ILE A 84 14.36 -7.38 -0.18
N SER A 85 13.21 -8.06 -0.30
CA SER A 85 11.90 -7.49 -0.01
C SER A 85 11.76 -7.07 1.46
N VAL A 86 12.31 -7.86 2.37
CA VAL A 86 12.40 -7.52 3.80
C VAL A 86 13.33 -6.33 4.01
N GLU A 87 14.49 -6.34 3.38
CA GLU A 87 15.49 -5.29 3.58
C GLU A 87 15.01 -3.93 3.04
N VAL A 88 14.29 -3.90 1.92
CA VAL A 88 13.66 -2.65 1.44
C VAL A 88 12.67 -2.11 2.47
N CYS A 89 11.83 -2.97 3.06
CA CYS A 89 10.92 -2.52 4.13
C CYS A 89 11.70 -1.95 5.33
N ASN A 90 12.82 -2.58 5.72
CA ASN A 90 13.67 -2.10 6.81
C ASN A 90 14.29 -0.73 6.49
N VAL A 91 14.85 -0.55 5.29
CA VAL A 91 15.50 0.71 4.87
C VAL A 91 14.46 1.83 4.75
N VAL A 92 13.28 1.56 4.21
CA VAL A 92 12.19 2.53 4.13
C VAL A 92 11.73 2.95 5.54
N GLU A 93 11.61 2.00 6.47
CA GLU A 93 11.26 2.27 7.87
C GLU A 93 12.32 3.14 8.57
N LYS A 94 13.60 2.81 8.41
CA LYS A 94 14.73 3.62 8.90
C LYS A 94 14.72 5.01 8.28
N TYR A 95 14.48 5.13 6.98
CA TYR A 95 14.40 6.40 6.28
C TYR A 95 13.28 7.28 6.86
N ALA A 96 12.09 6.71 7.10
CA ALA A 96 10.98 7.40 7.75
C ALA A 96 11.32 7.89 9.18
N ASN A 97 12.21 7.18 9.88
CA ASN A 97 12.70 7.55 11.20
C ASN A 97 13.93 8.48 11.17
N GLY A 98 14.46 8.82 9.99
CA GLY A 98 15.66 9.64 9.83
C GLY A 98 16.96 8.89 10.13
N GLU A 99 16.91 7.57 10.17
CA GLU A 99 18.03 6.66 10.46
C GLU A 99 18.72 6.13 9.20
N ALA A 100 18.13 6.34 8.02
CA ALA A 100 18.72 6.03 6.73
C ALA A 100 18.70 7.24 5.80
N THR A 101 19.69 7.32 4.93
CA THR A 101 19.86 8.33 3.91
C THR A 101 19.02 8.03 2.67
N LYS A 102 18.87 9.05 1.81
CA LYS A 102 18.20 8.88 0.52
C LYS A 102 18.98 7.95 -0.42
N GLU A 103 20.30 7.94 -0.27
CA GLU A 103 21.23 7.09 -1.02
C GLU A 103 21.05 5.62 -0.63
N GLU A 104 20.94 5.30 0.66
CA GLU A 104 20.65 3.95 1.15
C GLU A 104 19.27 3.47 0.67
N LEU A 105 18.26 4.34 0.70
CA LEU A 105 16.92 4.05 0.16
C LEU A 105 16.97 3.75 -1.36
N LEU A 106 17.73 4.52 -2.13
CA LEU A 106 17.89 4.30 -3.56
C LEU A 106 18.67 3.00 -3.85
N ALA A 107 19.70 2.71 -3.05
CA ALA A 107 20.48 1.47 -3.17
C ALA A 107 19.62 0.24 -2.91
N ALA A 108 18.77 0.25 -1.88
CA ALA A 108 17.84 -0.84 -1.57
C ALA A 108 16.86 -1.09 -2.74
N ARG A 109 16.31 -0.02 -3.33
CA ARG A 109 15.44 -0.13 -4.52
C ARG A 109 16.17 -0.68 -5.74
N ASN A 110 17.41 -0.25 -5.98
CA ASN A 110 18.20 -0.77 -7.09
C ASN A 110 18.54 -2.25 -6.89
N ALA A 111 18.83 -2.69 -5.67
CA ALA A 111 19.05 -4.10 -5.34
C ALA A 111 17.80 -4.95 -5.63
N ALA A 112 16.61 -4.47 -5.20
CA ALA A 112 15.34 -5.12 -5.51
C ALA A 112 15.05 -5.19 -7.01
N HIS A 113 15.34 -4.11 -7.75
CA HIS A 113 15.18 -4.08 -9.20
C HIS A 113 16.14 -5.08 -9.89
N ALA A 114 17.40 -5.12 -9.48
CA ALA A 114 18.40 -6.02 -10.07
C ALA A 114 18.04 -7.50 -9.88
N ALA A 115 17.63 -7.89 -8.66
CA ALA A 115 17.21 -9.26 -8.36
C ALA A 115 15.97 -9.68 -9.18
N SER A 116 15.09 -8.72 -9.50
CA SER A 116 13.94 -8.95 -10.36
C SER A 116 14.32 -9.14 -11.84
N THR A 117 15.47 -8.65 -12.30
CA THR A 117 15.84 -8.65 -13.72
C THR A 117 16.85 -9.72 -14.11
N ASP A 118 17.38 -10.48 -13.15
CA ASP A 118 18.46 -11.42 -13.41
C ASP A 118 17.95 -12.61 -14.27
N ALA A 119 18.46 -12.71 -15.50
CA ALA A 119 18.00 -13.68 -16.50
C ALA A 119 18.26 -15.13 -16.09
N ALA A 120 19.30 -15.37 -15.28
CA ALA A 120 19.58 -16.68 -14.69
C ALA A 120 18.60 -17.02 -13.56
N TYR A 121 18.15 -16.02 -12.79
CA TYR A 121 17.07 -16.17 -11.82
C TYR A 121 15.77 -16.54 -12.55
N TYR A 122 15.35 -15.79 -13.57
CA TYR A 122 14.16 -16.12 -14.36
C TYR A 122 14.21 -17.54 -14.96
N ALA A 123 15.33 -17.96 -15.56
CA ALA A 123 15.46 -19.28 -16.17
C ALA A 123 15.40 -20.43 -15.14
N ALA A 124 16.06 -20.28 -13.99
CA ALA A 124 16.03 -21.27 -12.91
C ALA A 124 14.68 -21.30 -12.16
N HIS A 125 14.05 -20.13 -11.99
CA HIS A 125 12.73 -19.98 -11.37
C HIS A 125 11.66 -20.59 -12.28
N THR A 126 11.61 -20.23 -13.57
CA THR A 126 10.65 -20.79 -14.54
C THR A 126 10.74 -22.32 -14.62
N ALA A 127 11.95 -22.89 -14.57
CA ALA A 127 12.14 -24.35 -14.55
C ALA A 127 11.69 -25.03 -13.24
N TYR A 128 11.75 -24.32 -12.11
CA TYR A 128 11.27 -24.80 -10.81
C TYR A 128 9.74 -24.72 -10.68
N TYR A 129 9.09 -23.72 -11.29
CA TYR A 129 7.64 -23.47 -11.15
C TYR A 129 6.76 -24.08 -12.24
N ILE A 130 7.30 -24.44 -13.41
CA ILE A 130 6.62 -25.36 -14.33
C ILE A 130 6.31 -26.72 -13.66
N ALA A 131 6.99 -27.04 -12.54
CA ALA A 131 6.79 -28.27 -11.77
C ALA A 131 5.96 -28.12 -10.48
N TYR A 132 5.69 -26.90 -9.98
CA TYR A 132 5.06 -26.69 -8.66
C TYR A 132 4.24 -25.38 -8.60
N ASP A 133 2.92 -25.52 -8.74
CA ASP A 133 1.83 -24.64 -8.22
C ASP A 133 1.74 -23.17 -8.69
N ASP A 134 0.54 -22.73 -9.09
CA ASP A 134 0.19 -21.35 -9.54
C ASP A 134 0.50 -20.24 -8.50
N LYS A 135 0.79 -20.61 -7.25
CA LYS A 135 0.98 -19.69 -6.11
C LYS A 135 2.34 -18.97 -6.09
N ALA A 136 3.32 -19.49 -6.82
CA ALA A 136 4.65 -18.92 -6.81
C ALA A 136 4.77 -17.60 -7.57
N ASP A 137 4.06 -17.51 -8.70
CA ASP A 137 3.96 -16.26 -9.48
C ASP A 137 3.27 -15.18 -8.62
N ILE A 138 2.27 -15.57 -7.84
CA ILE A 138 1.57 -14.70 -6.88
C ILE A 138 2.53 -14.24 -5.77
N ALA A 139 3.29 -15.15 -5.15
CA ALA A 139 4.24 -14.82 -4.10
C ALA A 139 5.30 -13.79 -4.55
N TYR A 140 5.86 -13.99 -5.74
CA TYR A 140 6.82 -13.07 -6.33
C TYR A 140 6.20 -11.69 -6.60
N ALA A 141 5.01 -11.66 -7.21
CA ALA A 141 4.30 -10.43 -7.50
C ALA A 141 3.95 -9.63 -6.24
N ILE A 142 3.48 -10.30 -5.17
CA ILE A 142 3.25 -9.67 -3.86
C ILE A 142 4.55 -9.07 -3.31
N SER A 143 5.62 -9.86 -3.28
CA SER A 143 6.90 -9.42 -2.70
C SER A 143 7.43 -8.17 -3.39
N HIS A 144 7.40 -8.20 -4.72
CA HIS A 144 7.83 -7.11 -5.57
C HIS A 144 6.95 -5.86 -5.36
N ASN A 145 5.63 -6.02 -5.45
CA ASN A 145 4.72 -4.91 -5.28
C ASN A 145 4.81 -4.30 -3.88
N ALA A 146 5.00 -5.12 -2.83
CA ALA A 146 5.23 -4.65 -1.46
C ALA A 146 6.53 -3.84 -1.31
N CYS A 147 7.60 -4.26 -1.97
CA CYS A 147 8.86 -3.52 -2.03
C CYS A 147 8.70 -2.15 -2.73
N TYR A 148 8.10 -2.12 -3.93
CA TYR A 148 7.86 -0.87 -4.66
C TYR A 148 6.88 0.04 -3.92
N ALA A 149 5.88 -0.55 -3.27
CA ALA A 149 4.95 0.16 -2.40
C ALA A 149 5.69 0.91 -1.29
N ALA A 150 6.51 0.21 -0.51
CA ALA A 150 7.31 0.82 0.55
C ALA A 150 8.22 1.93 -0.01
N TYR A 151 8.92 1.68 -1.13
CA TYR A 151 9.80 2.66 -1.75
C TYR A 151 9.08 3.94 -2.21
N TYR A 152 8.00 3.82 -2.98
CA TYR A 152 7.29 5.00 -3.49
C TYR A 152 6.60 5.80 -2.38
N ALA A 153 6.18 5.13 -1.31
CA ALA A 153 5.69 5.80 -0.12
C ALA A 153 6.77 6.63 0.57
N ALA A 154 8.05 6.23 0.54
CA ALA A 154 9.16 7.02 1.07
C ALA A 154 9.33 8.38 0.39
N TYR A 155 8.91 8.51 -0.88
CA TYR A 155 8.84 9.80 -1.58
C TYR A 155 7.47 10.48 -1.41
N ALA A 156 6.61 9.88 -0.59
CA ALA A 156 5.30 10.28 -0.09
C ALA A 156 4.32 10.86 -1.11
N SER A 157 4.58 10.59 -2.38
CA SER A 157 3.77 11.01 -3.52
C SER A 157 2.72 9.97 -3.87
N TYR A 158 2.87 8.73 -3.38
CA TYR A 158 2.13 7.57 -3.87
C TYR A 158 1.73 6.57 -2.77
N ALA A 159 1.56 6.99 -1.52
CA ALA A 159 1.22 6.08 -0.41
C ALA A 159 -0.09 5.28 -0.66
N ALA A 160 -1.11 5.93 -1.21
CA ALA A 160 -2.32 5.28 -1.71
C ALA A 160 -2.04 4.19 -2.75
N TYR A 161 -1.27 4.54 -3.78
CA TYR A 161 -0.89 3.62 -4.85
C TYR A 161 -0.07 2.44 -4.31
N ALA A 162 0.80 2.70 -3.35
CA ALA A 162 1.62 1.69 -2.70
C ALA A 162 0.76 0.60 -2.03
N VAL A 163 -0.20 0.97 -1.18
CA VAL A 163 -1.06 -0.02 -0.52
C VAL A 163 -1.93 -0.77 -1.53
N VAL A 164 -2.43 -0.10 -2.57
CA VAL A 164 -3.28 -0.72 -3.60
C VAL A 164 -2.50 -1.66 -4.52
N ASN A 165 -1.20 -1.43 -4.77
CA ASN A 165 -0.45 -2.34 -5.64
C ASN A 165 0.18 -3.52 -4.92
N ALA A 166 0.45 -3.40 -3.60
CA ALA A 166 1.16 -4.41 -2.81
C ALA A 166 0.64 -5.86 -3.00
N VAL A 167 -0.61 -6.02 -3.40
CA VAL A 167 -1.29 -7.31 -3.58
C VAL A 167 -2.14 -7.33 -4.87
N TYR A 168 -1.77 -6.60 -5.91
CA TYR A 168 -2.63 -6.45 -7.10
C TYR A 168 -2.89 -7.78 -7.83
N ASP A 169 -1.88 -8.65 -7.88
CA ASP A 169 -1.85 -9.93 -8.61
C ASP A 169 -2.33 -11.14 -7.78
N VAL A 170 -2.85 -10.90 -6.57
CA VAL A 170 -3.51 -11.96 -5.78
C VAL A 170 -4.97 -12.10 -6.18
N ASP A 171 -5.58 -13.24 -5.84
CA ASP A 171 -7.01 -13.45 -6.06
C ASP A 171 -7.87 -12.30 -5.48
N TYR A 172 -8.97 -11.99 -6.16
CA TYR A 172 -9.81 -10.83 -5.85
C TYR A 172 -10.30 -10.81 -4.39
N ASP A 173 -10.66 -11.96 -3.83
CA ASP A 173 -11.19 -12.06 -2.47
C ASP A 173 -10.09 -11.78 -1.44
N ALA A 174 -8.92 -12.37 -1.63
CA ALA A 174 -7.75 -12.13 -0.80
C ALA A 174 -7.34 -10.65 -0.84
N ARG A 175 -7.32 -10.05 -2.02
CA ARG A 175 -7.00 -8.63 -2.22
C ARG A 175 -7.96 -7.71 -1.47
N THR A 176 -9.26 -8.00 -1.57
CA THR A 176 -10.31 -7.21 -0.92
C THR A 176 -10.23 -7.30 0.59
N ALA A 177 -10.00 -8.51 1.13
CA ALA A 177 -9.80 -8.72 2.57
C ALA A 177 -8.58 -7.96 3.10
N ILE A 178 -7.48 -7.91 2.34
CA ILE A 178 -6.28 -7.17 2.73
C ILE A 178 -6.57 -5.67 2.79
N TYR A 179 -7.23 -5.09 1.78
CA TYR A 179 -7.60 -3.68 1.83
C TYR A 179 -8.52 -3.35 3.00
N ALA A 180 -9.52 -4.20 3.28
CA ALA A 180 -10.39 -4.04 4.43
C ALA A 180 -9.60 -4.04 5.74
N ALA A 181 -8.68 -4.99 5.91
CA ALA A 181 -7.79 -5.04 7.08
C ALA A 181 -6.91 -3.77 7.21
N GLN A 182 -6.47 -3.17 6.10
CA GLN A 182 -5.75 -1.89 6.16
C GLN A 182 -6.66 -0.72 6.54
N VAL A 183 -7.93 -0.71 6.10
CA VAL A 183 -8.92 0.29 6.54
C VAL A 183 -9.16 0.17 8.05
N ASP A 184 -9.21 -1.04 8.61
CA ASP A 184 -9.29 -1.24 10.06
C ASP A 184 -8.08 -0.65 10.80
N LYS A 185 -6.87 -0.74 10.22
CA LYS A 185 -5.69 -0.07 10.78
C LYS A 185 -5.77 1.46 10.70
N LEU A 186 -6.42 2.01 9.69
CA LEU A 186 -6.69 3.46 9.63
C LEU A 186 -7.65 3.89 10.72
N LEU A 187 -8.66 3.08 11.05
CA LEU A 187 -9.55 3.37 12.19
C LEU A 187 -8.76 3.51 13.49
N THR A 188 -7.78 2.63 13.74
CA THR A 188 -6.89 2.73 14.90
C THR A 188 -5.97 3.95 14.86
N TYR A 189 -5.53 4.38 13.68
CA TYR A 189 -4.68 5.57 13.53
C TYR A 189 -5.43 6.86 13.81
N PHE A 190 -6.69 6.96 13.39
CA PHE A 190 -7.54 8.15 13.54
C PHE A 190 -8.41 8.13 14.82
N GLU A 191 -8.07 7.32 15.82
CA GLU A 191 -8.74 7.33 17.13
C GLU A 191 -8.54 8.60 17.95
#